data_AF-A0A0J6WN67-F1
#
_entry.id   AF-A0A0J6WN67-F1
#
_cell.length_a   1.000
_cell.length_b   1.000
_cell.length_c   1.000
_cell.angle_alpha   90.00
_cell.angle_beta   90.00
_cell.angle_gamma   90.00
#
_symmetry.space_group_name_H-M   'P 1'
#
loop_
_entity.id
_entity.type
_entity.pdbx_description
1 polymer ?
#
loop_
_entity_poly.entity_id
_entity_poly.type
_entity_poly.pdbx_seq_one_letter_code
_entity_poly.pdbx_strand_id
1 'polypeptide(L)'
;MTHVPDHLPSPDDFRRKSAHVDREFSDARRYLSALHREDNDALHALMVEIHSSGRAMKILAAMAVQALDFAELAADRLGGDVQRWLDESVMAQDAGENERDQTELGGEG
;
A
#
# COMPACT_ATOMS: atom_id res chain seq x y z
N MET A 1 31.87 -0.85 17.46
CA MET A 1 31.22 -2.10 17.89
C MET A 1 29.75 -1.99 17.51
N THR A 2 29.33 -2.70 16.46
CA THR A 2 27.94 -2.79 16.03
C THR A 2 27.17 -3.62 17.05
N HIS A 3 26.22 -3.00 17.74
CA HIS A 3 25.34 -3.67 18.69
C HIS A 3 24.37 -4.55 17.91
N VAL A 4 24.76 -5.79 17.62
CA VAL A 4 23.84 -6.80 17.09
C VAL A 4 22.84 -7.11 18.21
N PRO A 5 21.52 -6.96 18.00
CA PRO A 5 20.55 -7.30 19.04
C PRO A 5 20.61 -8.81 19.31
N ASP A 6 20.90 -9.20 20.54
CA ASP A 6 21.05 -10.61 20.96
C ASP A 6 19.79 -11.48 20.81
N HIS A 7 18.65 -10.89 20.43
CA HIS A 7 17.44 -11.61 20.11
C HIS A 7 16.79 -11.04 18.85
N LEU A 8 17.21 -11.58 17.70
CA LEU A 8 16.38 -11.51 16.51
C LEU A 8 15.07 -12.25 16.82
N PRO A 9 13.90 -11.66 16.53
CA PRO A 9 12.62 -12.31 16.78
C PRO A 9 12.56 -13.65 16.04
N SER A 10 11.95 -14.65 16.68
CA SER A 10 11.62 -15.93 16.04
C SER A 10 10.90 -15.66 14.71
N PRO A 11 11.13 -16.46 13.65
CA PRO A 11 10.39 -16.36 12.39
C PRO A 11 8.87 -16.38 12.57
N ASP A 12 8.37 -17.01 13.63
CA ASP A 12 6.94 -17.05 13.95
C ASP A 12 6.45 -15.75 14.58
N ASP A 13 7.25 -15.13 15.45
CA ASP A 13 6.96 -13.80 16.00
C ASP A 13 7.04 -12.73 14.92
N PHE A 14 7.97 -12.88 13.97
CA PHE A 14 8.07 -12.01 12.81
C PHE A 14 6.83 -12.14 11.91
N ARG A 15 6.42 -13.36 11.55
CA ARG A 15 5.21 -13.60 10.75
C ARG A 15 3.93 -13.09 11.42
N ARG A 16 3.82 -13.27 12.74
CA ARG A 16 2.68 -12.77 13.51
C ARG A 16 2.65 -11.24 13.56
N LYS A 17 3.80 -10.61 13.77
CA LYS A 17 3.92 -9.14 13.74
C LYS A 17 3.69 -8.59 12.34
N SER A 18 4.20 -9.23 11.29
CA SER A 18 4.00 -8.80 9.90
C SER A 18 2.53 -8.89 9.48
N ALA A 19 1.84 -10.00 9.80
CA ALA A 19 0.41 -10.12 9.51
C ALA A 19 -0.45 -9.08 10.26
N HIS A 20 -0.03 -8.70 11.48
CA HIS A 20 -0.69 -7.61 12.22
C HIS A 20 -0.47 -6.26 11.54
N VAL A 21 0.75 -5.99 11.08
CA VAL A 21 1.09 -4.80 10.29
C VAL A 21 0.28 -4.77 8.98
N ASP A 22 0.21 -5.87 8.24
CA ASP A 22 -0.56 -5.96 6.99
C ASP A 22 -2.04 -5.63 7.18
N ARG A 23 -2.62 -6.04 8.32
CA ARG A 23 -3.99 -5.71 8.67
C ARG A 23 -4.20 -4.21 8.90
N GLU A 24 -3.33 -3.54 9.68
CA GLU A 24 -3.48 -2.11 9.94
C GLU A 24 -3.31 -1.29 8.66
N PHE A 25 -2.35 -1.67 7.80
CA PHE A 25 -2.14 -1.05 6.49
C PHE A 25 -3.32 -1.29 5.54
N SER A 26 -3.97 -2.46 5.63
CA SER A 26 -5.19 -2.75 4.86
C SER A 26 -6.37 -1.89 5.33
N ASP A 27 -6.59 -1.79 6.64
CA ASP A 27 -7.66 -0.96 7.19
C ASP A 27 -7.42 0.54 6.91
N ALA A 28 -6.17 0.99 6.94
CA ALA A 28 -5.78 2.34 6.52
C ALA A 28 -6.16 2.63 5.06
N ARG A 29 -5.86 1.71 4.14
CA ARG A 29 -6.26 1.83 2.71
C ARG A 29 -7.77 1.84 2.56
N ARG A 30 -8.49 0.97 3.27
CA ARG A 30 -9.97 0.93 3.22
C ARG A 30 -10.57 2.24 3.71
N TYR A 31 -10.02 2.82 4.77
CA TYR A 31 -10.45 4.12 5.31
C TYR A 31 -10.26 5.24 4.29
N LEU A 32 -9.05 5.39 3.74
CA LEU A 32 -8.75 6.41 2.73
C LEU A 32 -9.59 6.24 1.48
N SER A 33 -9.84 4.99 1.07
CA SER A 33 -10.65 4.67 -0.11
C SER A 33 -12.13 4.99 0.09
N ALA A 34 -12.70 4.71 1.27
CA ALA A 34 -14.07 5.11 1.61
C ALA A 34 -14.21 6.63 1.70
N LEU A 35 -13.23 7.30 2.32
CA LEU A 35 -13.17 8.76 2.39
C LEU A 35 -13.12 9.40 1.00
N HIS A 36 -12.29 8.88 0.09
CA HIS A 36 -12.18 9.39 -1.27
C HIS A 36 -13.47 9.22 -2.10
N ARG A 37 -14.22 8.14 -1.86
CA ARG A 37 -15.51 7.89 -2.52
C ARG A 37 -16.69 8.60 -1.85
N GLU A 38 -16.45 9.34 -0.78
CA GLU A 38 -17.50 9.95 0.06
C GLU A 38 -18.53 8.93 0.58
N ASP A 39 -18.12 7.66 0.72
CA ASP A 39 -18.97 6.56 1.20
C ASP A 39 -19.02 6.60 2.73
N ASN A 40 -19.91 7.45 3.25
CA ASN A 40 -20.06 7.69 4.69
C ASN A 40 -20.53 6.44 5.46
N ASP A 41 -21.31 5.55 4.83
CA ASP A 41 -21.80 4.33 5.46
C ASP A 41 -20.65 3.32 5.65
N ALA A 42 -19.84 3.11 4.60
CA ALA A 42 -18.65 2.28 4.70
C ALA A 42 -17.62 2.87 5.67
N LEU A 43 -17.45 4.19 5.66
CA LEU A 43 -16.54 4.89 6.56
C LEU A 43 -16.97 4.72 8.03
N HIS A 44 -18.27 4.91 8.31
CA HIS A 44 -18.82 4.74 9.65
C HIS A 44 -18.67 3.30 10.15
N ALA A 45 -19.04 2.32 9.32
CA ALA A 45 -18.90 0.89 9.66
C ALA A 45 -17.43 0.54 10.00
N LEU A 46 -16.49 1.03 9.20
CA LEU A 46 -15.07 0.81 9.43
C LEU A 46 -14.58 1.49 10.72
N MET A 47 -15.01 2.73 10.99
CA MET A 47 -14.64 3.43 12.23
C MET A 47 -15.13 2.70 13.48
N VAL A 48 -16.32 2.10 13.45
CA VAL A 48 -16.84 1.27 14.56
C VAL A 48 -15.99 0.00 14.77
N GLU A 49 -15.57 -0.69 13.70
CA GLU A 49 -14.68 -1.84 13.78
C GLU A 49 -13.29 -1.46 14.35
N ILE A 50 -12.75 -0.34 13.88
CA ILE A 50 -11.46 0.18 14.32
C ILE A 50 -11.50 0.58 15.81
N HIS A 51 -12.58 1.25 16.23
CA HIS A 51 -12.74 1.69 17.60
C HIS A 51 -12.92 0.50 18.56
N SER A 52 -13.82 -0.44 18.22
CA SER A 52 -14.09 -1.63 19.05
C SER A 52 -12.88 -2.54 19.20
N SER A 53 -11.98 -2.57 18.22
CA SER A 53 -10.73 -3.34 18.30
C SER A 53 -9.60 -2.63 19.06
N GLY A 54 -9.74 -1.35 19.42
CA GLY A 54 -8.71 -0.57 20.11
C GLY A 54 -7.47 -0.27 19.23
N ARG A 55 -7.57 -0.45 17.91
CA ARG A 55 -6.45 -0.33 16.98
C ARG A 55 -6.33 1.03 16.31
N ALA A 56 -7.20 1.99 16.62
CA ALA A 56 -7.26 3.29 15.98
C ALA A 56 -5.89 3.99 15.83
N MET A 57 -5.09 4.02 16.91
CA MET A 57 -3.76 4.64 16.88
C MET A 57 -2.79 3.91 15.95
N LYS A 58 -2.86 2.57 15.88
CA LYS A 58 -2.01 1.77 15.00
C LYS A 58 -2.34 1.99 13.53
N ILE A 59 -3.62 2.12 13.21
CA ILE A 59 -4.08 2.42 11.84
C ILE A 59 -3.71 3.84 11.45
N LEU A 60 -3.83 4.81 12.36
CA LEU A 60 -3.35 6.17 12.11
C LEU A 60 -1.83 6.20 11.85
N ALA A 61 -1.06 5.45 12.64
CA ALA A 61 0.38 5.30 12.40
C ALA A 61 0.67 4.65 11.03
N ALA A 62 -0.10 3.62 10.64
CA ALA A 62 0.03 3.01 9.33
C ALA A 62 -0.25 4.00 8.19
N MET A 63 -1.29 4.84 8.32
CA MET A 63 -1.56 5.92 7.35
C MET A 63 -0.39 6.91 7.26
N ALA A 64 0.18 7.31 8.40
CA ALA A 64 1.30 8.25 8.42
C ALA A 64 2.55 7.66 7.75
N VAL A 65 2.86 6.38 8.00
CA VAL A 65 3.96 5.68 7.33
C VAL A 65 3.73 5.62 5.82
N GLN A 66 2.53 5.26 5.37
CA GLN A 66 2.19 5.24 3.94
C GLN A 66 2.35 6.61 3.28
N ALA A 67 1.98 7.69 3.98
CA ALA A 67 2.13 9.05 3.48
C ALA A 67 3.61 9.47 3.39
N LEU A 68 4.44 9.08 4.36
CA LEU A 68 5.89 9.33 4.35
C LEU A 68 6.58 8.55 3.23
N ASP A 69 6.30 7.24 3.11
CA ASP A 69 6.84 6.40 2.03
C ASP A 69 6.48 6.97 0.66
N PHE A 70 5.24 7.45 0.50
CA PHE A 70 4.80 8.10 -0.73
C PHE A 70 5.53 9.42 -0.97
N ALA A 71 5.73 10.26 0.06
CA ALA A 71 6.44 11.53 -0.06
C ALA A 71 7.92 11.34 -0.44
N GLU A 72 8.59 10.35 0.13
CA GLU A 72 9.96 9.97 -0.25
C GLU A 72 10.01 9.49 -1.70
N LEU A 73 9.09 8.62 -2.10
CA LEU A 73 9.01 8.17 -3.49
C LEU A 73 8.72 9.34 -4.45
N ALA A 74 7.87 10.28 -4.05
CA ALA A 74 7.56 11.48 -4.83
C ALA A 74 8.76 12.41 -4.98
N ALA A 75 9.57 12.56 -3.93
CA ALA A 75 10.78 13.36 -3.96
C ALA A 75 11.86 12.72 -4.84
N ASP A 76 12.11 11.42 -4.65
CA ASP A 76 13.23 10.71 -5.29
C ASP A 76 12.96 10.34 -6.76
N ARG A 77 11.72 9.97 -7.11
CA ARG A 77 11.38 9.49 -8.46
C ARG A 77 10.59 10.48 -9.29
N LEU A 78 9.81 11.37 -8.66
CA LEU A 78 8.77 12.11 -9.37
C LEU A 78 9.13 13.59 -9.58
N GLY A 79 10.18 14.09 -8.91
CA GLY A 79 10.55 15.51 -8.94
C GLY A 79 9.41 16.42 -8.46
N GLY A 80 8.46 15.88 -7.69
CA GLY A 80 7.24 16.55 -7.25
C GLY A 80 6.04 16.48 -8.19
N ASP A 81 6.17 15.95 -9.42
CA ASP A 81 5.06 15.82 -10.38
C ASP A 81 4.48 14.40 -10.37
N VAL A 82 3.65 14.15 -9.36
CA VAL A 82 2.96 12.87 -9.14
C VAL A 82 2.03 12.53 -10.31
N GLN A 83 1.34 13.53 -10.86
CA GLN A 83 0.34 13.31 -11.91
C GLN A 83 0.98 12.78 -13.18
N ARG A 84 2.07 13.41 -13.62
CA ARG A 84 2.83 12.95 -14.79
C ARG A 84 3.30 11.50 -14.63
N TRP A 85 3.73 11.11 -13.44
CA TRP A 85 4.15 9.74 -13.19
C TRP A 85 3.02 8.73 -13.18
N LEU A 86 1.85 9.10 -12.65
CA LEU A 86 0.67 8.23 -12.74
C LEU A 86 0.28 8.01 -14.20
N ASP A 87 0.28 9.09 -15.00
CA ASP A 87 -0.02 9.02 -16.43
C ASP A 87 1.00 8.14 -17.18
N GLU A 88 2.31 8.31 -16.90
CA GLU A 88 3.38 7.46 -17.46
C GLU A 88 3.28 5.99 -17.03
N SER A 89 2.90 5.74 -15.77
CA SER A 89 2.78 4.38 -15.23
C SER A 89 1.61 3.61 -15.83
N VAL A 90 0.49 4.30 -16.09
CA VAL A 90 -0.66 3.72 -16.81
C VAL A 90 -0.26 3.36 -18.24
N MET A 91 0.46 4.25 -18.93
CA MET A 91 0.94 3.99 -20.29
C MET A 91 1.96 2.82 -20.35
N ALA A 92 2.81 2.68 -19.34
CA ALA A 92 3.76 1.57 -19.25
C ALA A 92 3.08 0.21 -18.99
N GLN A 93 1.95 0.19 -18.27
CA GLN A 93 1.15 -1.01 -18.07
C GLN A 93 0.42 -1.43 -19.36
N ASP A 94 -0.18 -0.48 -20.07
CA ASP A 94 -0.83 -0.72 -21.37
C ASP A 94 0.17 -1.18 -22.46
N ALA A 95 1.41 -0.69 -22.42
CA ALA A 95 2.47 -1.14 -23.33
C ALA A 95 2.88 -2.60 -23.06
N GLY A 96 2.96 -3.00 -21.80
CA GLY A 96 3.29 -4.38 -21.41
C GLY A 96 2.17 -5.39 -21.67
N GLU A 97 0.92 -4.97 -21.62
CA GLU A 97 -0.23 -5.80 -22.05
C GLU A 97 -0.26 -5.95 -23.58
N ASN A 98 0.03 -4.88 -24.34
CA ASN A 98 0.14 -4.94 -25.80
C ASN A 98 1.32 -5.79 -26.31
N GLU A 99 2.43 -5.88 -25.58
CA GLU A 99 3.55 -6.76 -25.93
C GLU A 99 3.22 -8.24 -25.66
N ARG A 100 2.45 -8.55 -24.62
CA ARG A 100 1.99 -9.92 -24.36
C ARG A 100 1.01 -10.41 -25.43
N ASP A 101 0.07 -9.56 -25.85
CA ASP A 101 -0.87 -9.89 -26.93
C ASP A 101 -0.19 -10.04 -28.30
N GLN A 102 0.89 -9.29 -28.58
CA GLN A 102 1.65 -9.42 -29.83
C GLN A 102 2.55 -10.66 -29.87
N THR A 103 2.91 -11.24 -28.73
CA THR A 103 3.76 -12.43 -28.68
C THR A 103 2.94 -13.74 -28.83
N GLU A 104 1.62 -13.69 -28.64
CA GLU A 104 0.74 -14.87 -28.75
C GLU A 104 0.05 -15.04 -30.12
N LEU A 105 0.18 -14.06 -31.04
CA LEU A 105 -0.40 -14.13 -32.40
C LEU A 105 0.63 -14.49 -33.50
N GLY A 106 1.87 -14.81 -33.13
CA GLY A 106 2.95 -15.23 -34.04
C GLY A 106 3.00 -16.74 -34.29
N GLY A 107 1.86 -17.36 -34.53
CA GLY A 107 1.79 -18.80 -34.83
C GLY A 107 0.60 -19.11 -35.70
N GLU A 108 0.81 -19.10 -37.02
CA GLU A 108 0.24 -20.03 -38.01
C GLU A 108 0.57 -19.55 -39.44
N GLY A 109 1.24 -20.42 -40.22
CA GLY A 109 1.49 -20.23 -41.66
C GLY A 109 2.85 -20.71 -42.13
#